data_AF-X1CIH7-F1
#
_entry.id   AF-X1CIH7-F1
#
_cell.length_a   1.000
_cell.length_b   1.000
_cell.length_c   1.000
_cell.angle_alpha   90.00
_cell.angle_beta   90.00
_cell.angle_gamma   90.00
#
_symmetry.space_group_name_H-M   'P 1'
#
loop_
_entity.id
_entity.type
_entity.pdbx_description
1 polymer ?
#
loop_
_entity_poly.entity_id
_entity_poly.type
_entity_poly.pdbx_seq_one_letter_code
_entity_poly.pdbx_strand_id
1 'polypeptide(L)'
;FAVFPPELVKIPIEAGCPEFVCSKCGKPREKIIKRTPINVRKHKLHKGKAKDAVDGKNPSYQVTGFARTGVQFEYESELMGYTDCGCGAGFKPGVVLDPFGGTNTTGRVARSLKRDWIAFDVSEEYYEI
;
A
#
# COMPACT_ATOMS: atom_id res chain seq x y z
N PHE A 1 2.25 16.11 -24.28
CA PHE A 1 1.97 14.89 -23.48
C PHE A 1 3.06 14.67 -22.44
N ALA A 2 2.70 14.22 -21.23
CA ALA A 2 3.67 13.74 -20.25
C ALA A 2 3.98 12.26 -20.51
N VAL A 3 5.23 11.95 -20.87
CA VAL A 3 5.67 10.55 -21.09
C VAL A 3 6.17 10.03 -19.76
N PHE A 4 5.41 9.16 -19.12
CA PHE A 4 5.88 8.43 -17.95
C PHE A 4 5.60 6.93 -18.10
N PRO A 5 6.47 6.07 -17.54
CA PRO A 5 6.20 4.64 -17.45
C PRO A 5 4.91 4.40 -16.63
N PRO A 6 4.02 3.48 -17.04
CA PRO A 6 2.82 3.10 -16.29
C PRO A 6 3.10 2.74 -14.81
N GLU A 7 4.26 2.15 -14.55
CA GLU A 7 4.75 1.73 -13.24
C GLU A 7 4.96 2.92 -12.30
N LEU A 8 5.32 4.09 -12.83
CA LEU A 8 5.50 5.30 -12.05
C LEU A 8 4.16 5.78 -11.48
N VAL A 9 3.07 5.66 -12.24
CA VAL A 9 1.72 6.09 -11.81
C VAL A 9 1.06 5.08 -10.89
N LYS A 10 1.41 3.80 -11.03
CA LYS A 10 0.87 2.74 -10.18
C LYS A 10 1.07 3.04 -8.69
N ILE A 11 2.28 3.48 -8.31
CA ILE A 11 2.67 3.73 -6.91
C ILE A 11 1.75 4.76 -6.23
N PRO A 12 1.55 5.99 -6.75
CA PRO A 12 0.66 6.97 -6.13
C PRO A 12 -0.81 6.55 -6.14
N ILE A 13 -1.30 5.83 -7.17
CA ILE A 13 -2.68 5.34 -7.18
C ILE A 13 -2.90 4.28 -6.09
N GLU A 14 -1.98 3.32 -5.93
CA GLU A 14 -2.08 2.29 -4.90
C GLU A 14 -1.99 2.87 -3.49
N ALA A 15 -1.19 3.93 -3.30
CA ALA A 15 -1.00 4.59 -2.02
C ALA A 15 -2.16 5.54 -1.65
N GLY A 16 -2.72 6.25 -2.63
CA GLY A 16 -3.64 7.36 -2.40
C GLY A 16 -5.11 7.09 -2.77
N CYS A 17 -5.39 6.14 -3.67
CA CYS A 17 -6.73 5.92 -4.19
C CYS A 17 -7.27 4.51 -3.82
N PRO A 18 -8.30 4.43 -2.95
CA PRO A 18 -8.85 3.16 -2.48
C PRO A 18 -9.59 2.38 -3.58
N GLU A 19 -9.44 1.06 -3.60
CA GLU A 19 -10.22 0.16 -4.47
C GLU A 19 -11.68 0.04 -4.03
N PHE A 20 -11.95 0.20 -2.72
CA PHE A 20 -13.28 0.03 -2.15
C PHE A 20 -13.65 1.22 -1.26
N VAL A 21 -14.67 1.96 -1.66
CA VAL A 21 -15.29 3.07 -0.95
C VAL A 21 -16.75 2.72 -0.69
N CYS A 22 -17.22 2.84 0.55
CA CYS A 22 -18.62 2.53 0.85
C CYS A 22 -19.56 3.46 0.07
N SER A 23 -20.53 2.87 -0.64
CA SER A 23 -21.50 3.64 -1.44
C SER A 23 -22.43 4.53 -0.60
N LYS A 24 -22.60 4.25 0.70
CA LYS A 24 -23.44 5.02 1.62
C LYS A 24 -22.67 6.09 2.38
N CYS A 25 -21.58 5.73 3.06
CA CYS A 25 -20.88 6.65 3.96
C CYS A 25 -19.57 7.22 3.41
N GLY A 26 -19.11 6.77 2.24
CA GLY A 26 -17.87 7.25 1.63
C GLY A 26 -16.58 6.81 2.32
N LYS A 27 -16.66 5.99 3.38
CA LYS A 27 -15.47 5.50 4.08
C LYS A 27 -14.72 4.47 3.21
N PRO A 28 -13.41 4.63 2.99
CA PRO A 28 -12.61 3.63 2.30
C PRO A 28 -12.38 2.40 3.19
N ARG A 29 -12.24 1.22 2.58
CA ARG A 29 -11.81 0.03 3.31
C ARG A 29 -10.28 0.00 3.45
N GLU A 30 -9.80 -0.33 4.63
CA GLU A 30 -8.39 -0.53 4.92
C GLU A 30 -8.03 -2.03 4.84
N LYS A 31 -6.80 -2.33 4.42
CA LYS A 31 -6.30 -3.71 4.35
C LYS A 31 -6.06 -4.25 5.76
N ILE A 32 -6.65 -5.39 6.09
CA ILE A 32 -6.35 -6.12 7.32
C ILE A 32 -5.17 -7.05 7.01
N ILE A 33 -4.00 -6.73 7.56
CA ILE A 33 -2.77 -7.48 7.30
C ILE A 33 -2.36 -8.20 8.58
N LYS A 34 -2.29 -9.53 8.50
CA LYS A 34 -1.70 -10.35 9.56
C LYS A 34 -0.19 -10.38 9.35
N ARG A 35 0.57 -10.07 10.40
CA ARG A 35 2.04 -10.11 10.38
C ARG A 35 2.55 -11.20 11.31
N THR A 36 3.26 -12.18 10.76
CA THR A 36 3.82 -13.30 11.52
C THR A 36 5.34 -13.21 11.48
N PRO A 37 6.05 -13.20 12.62
CA PRO A 37 7.51 -13.22 12.61
C PRO A 37 8.00 -14.56 12.07
N ILE A 38 8.83 -14.54 11.02
CA ILE A 38 9.41 -15.77 10.44
C ILE A 38 10.83 -15.98 10.94
N ASN A 39 11.64 -14.92 10.99
CA ASN A 39 13.07 -15.02 11.26
C ASN A 39 13.59 -13.88 12.13
N VAL A 40 14.70 -14.17 12.82
CA VAL A 40 15.51 -13.20 13.56
C VAL A 40 16.85 -13.09 12.86
N ARG A 41 17.08 -11.98 12.16
CA ARG A 41 18.40 -11.67 11.60
C ARG A 41 19.26 -10.96 12.62
N LYS A 42 20.43 -11.53 12.89
CA LYS A 42 21.45 -10.92 13.73
C LYS A 42 22.35 -10.03 12.87
N HIS A 43 22.43 -8.74 13.16
CA HIS A 43 23.35 -7.81 12.51
C HIS A 43 24.37 -7.26 13.51
N LYS A 44 25.63 -7.08 13.11
CA LYS A 44 26.68 -6.62 14.04
C LYS A 44 26.41 -5.17 14.46
N LEU A 45 26.42 -4.93 15.77
CA LEU A 45 26.36 -3.58 16.34
C LEU A 45 27.77 -3.15 16.81
N HIS A 46 28.02 -1.85 16.85
CA HIS A 46 29.23 -1.31 17.49
C HIS A 46 29.12 -1.47 19.03
N LYS A 47 30.26 -1.80 19.68
CA LYS A 47 30.49 -2.13 21.11
C LYS A 47 29.27 -2.06 22.06
N GLY A 48 28.94 -3.18 22.72
CA GLY A 48 27.93 -3.24 23.79
C GLY A 48 27.96 -4.52 24.64
N LYS A 49 27.31 -4.48 25.80
CA LYS A 49 27.06 -5.64 26.70
C LYS A 49 25.97 -6.56 26.12
N ALA A 50 25.85 -7.79 26.63
CA ALA A 50 24.74 -8.68 26.29
C ALA A 50 23.40 -8.00 26.61
N LYS A 51 22.46 -8.02 25.66
CA LYS A 51 21.12 -7.47 25.82
C LYS A 51 20.10 -8.45 25.24
N ASP A 52 18.94 -8.53 25.89
CA ASP A 52 17.79 -9.22 25.34
C ASP A 52 17.05 -8.27 24.38
N ALA A 53 16.50 -8.83 23.31
CA ALA A 53 15.69 -8.08 22.35
C ALA A 53 14.25 -8.63 22.37
N VAL A 54 13.29 -7.72 22.47
CA VAL A 54 11.86 -8.02 22.40
C VAL A 54 11.30 -7.36 21.15
N ASP A 55 10.45 -8.07 20.42
CA ASP A 55 9.69 -7.46 19.33
C ASP A 55 8.63 -6.50 19.91
N GLY A 56 8.76 -5.21 19.64
CA GLY A 56 7.80 -4.19 20.09
C GLY A 56 6.37 -4.40 19.55
N LYS A 57 6.18 -5.19 18.49
CA LYS A 57 4.87 -5.54 17.93
C LYS A 57 4.33 -6.88 18.45
N ASN A 58 5.21 -7.78 18.89
CA ASN A 58 4.87 -9.06 19.48
C ASN A 58 5.73 -9.30 20.74
N PRO A 59 5.32 -8.78 21.91
CA PRO A 59 6.10 -8.87 23.14
C PRO A 59 6.40 -10.31 23.58
N SER A 60 5.61 -11.29 23.12
CA SER A 60 5.84 -12.73 23.35
C SER A 60 7.06 -13.28 22.61
N TYR A 61 7.58 -12.55 21.63
CA TYR A 61 8.74 -12.96 20.84
C TYR A 61 10.00 -12.26 21.37
N GLN A 62 10.72 -12.99 22.23
CA GLN A 62 11.96 -12.54 22.85
C GLN A 62 13.14 -13.38 22.35
N VAL A 63 14.26 -12.71 22.13
CA VAL A 63 15.51 -13.37 21.78
C VAL A 63 16.56 -12.95 22.81
N THR A 64 17.06 -13.93 23.56
CA THR A 64 17.96 -13.69 24.70
C THR A 64 19.43 -13.90 24.36
N GLY A 65 20.32 -13.20 25.06
CA GLY A 65 21.75 -13.54 25.08
C GLY A 65 22.58 -13.10 23.87
N PHE A 66 22.18 -12.03 23.17
CA PHE A 66 22.99 -11.48 22.07
C PHE A 66 24.05 -10.52 22.58
N ALA A 67 25.32 -10.86 22.34
CA ALA A 67 26.44 -9.95 22.54
C ALA A 67 26.84 -9.33 21.20
N ARG A 68 26.87 -7.99 21.12
CA ARG A 68 27.36 -7.23 19.95
C ARG A 68 26.59 -7.49 18.65
N THR A 69 25.37 -8.04 18.74
CA THR A 69 24.48 -8.29 17.60
C THR A 69 23.10 -7.71 17.89
N GLY A 70 22.61 -6.84 17.01
CA GLY A 70 21.23 -6.38 17.00
C GLY A 70 20.34 -7.41 16.32
N VAL A 71 19.07 -7.44 16.70
CA VAL A 71 18.08 -8.36 16.16
C VAL A 71 17.13 -7.56 15.27
N GLN A 72 16.97 -8.00 14.02
CA GLN A 72 15.91 -7.55 13.15
C GLN A 72 14.92 -8.69 12.97
N PHE A 73 13.65 -8.44 13.30
CA PHE A 73 12.57 -9.38 13.07
C PHE A 73 12.09 -9.26 11.62
N GLU A 74 12.08 -10.38 10.90
CA GLU A 74 11.46 -10.48 9.58
C GLU A 74 10.04 -10.99 9.73
N TYR A 75 9.11 -10.38 8.99
CA TYR A 75 7.70 -10.73 9.04
C TYR A 75 7.23 -11.24 7.69
N GLU A 76 6.40 -12.27 7.72
CA GLU A 76 5.46 -12.54 6.66
C GLU A 76 4.26 -11.63 6.82
N SER A 77 3.79 -11.05 5.72
CA SER A 77 2.54 -10.29 5.70
C SER A 77 1.52 -10.98 4.81
N GLU A 78 0.41 -11.37 5.41
CA GLU A 78 -0.72 -11.97 4.71
C GLU A 78 -1.91 -11.00 4.72
N LEU A 79 -2.53 -10.79 3.55
CA LEU A 79 -3.76 -10.00 3.44
C LEU A 79 -4.94 -10.87 3.88
N MET A 80 -5.49 -10.59 5.06
CA MET A 80 -6.65 -11.31 5.60
C MET A 80 -7.98 -10.82 5.03
N GLY A 81 -7.98 -9.64 4.42
CA GLY A 81 -9.17 -9.01 3.85
C GLY A 81 -9.17 -7.51 4.08
N TYR A 82 -10.36 -6.94 4.22
CA TYR A 82 -10.57 -5.50 4.29
C TYR A 82 -11.54 -5.13 5.42
N THR A 83 -11.35 -3.98 6.05
CA THR A 83 -12.26 -3.48 7.11
C THR A 83 -13.68 -3.27 6.60
N ASP A 84 -14.69 -3.37 7.47
CA ASP A 84 -16.07 -3.04 7.13
C ASP A 84 -16.55 -1.82 7.93
N CYS A 85 -17.33 -0.96 7.28
CA CYS A 85 -17.97 0.20 7.89
C CYS A 85 -19.37 -0.12 8.46
N GLY A 86 -19.90 -1.32 8.24
CA GLY A 86 -21.19 -1.79 8.77
C GLY A 86 -22.42 -1.26 8.03
N CYS A 87 -22.26 -0.56 6.91
CA CYS A 87 -23.38 0.06 6.19
C CYS A 87 -24.21 -0.92 5.33
N GLY A 88 -23.65 -2.09 4.96
CA GLY A 88 -24.34 -3.06 4.10
C GLY A 88 -24.69 -2.58 2.68
N ALA A 89 -24.16 -1.42 2.25
CA ALA A 89 -24.58 -0.72 1.03
C ALA A 89 -23.73 -1.01 -0.22
N GLY A 90 -22.88 -2.05 -0.18
CA GLY A 90 -21.90 -2.32 -1.22
C GLY A 90 -20.78 -1.28 -1.30
N PHE A 91 -19.95 -1.40 -2.35
CA PHE A 91 -18.76 -0.58 -2.54
C PHE A 91 -18.65 -0.08 -3.98
N LYS A 92 -18.06 1.09 -4.13
CA LYS A 92 -17.64 1.69 -5.40
C LYS A 92 -16.13 1.97 -5.37
N PRO A 93 -15.46 2.04 -6.53
CA PRO A 93 -14.05 2.41 -6.58
C PRO A 93 -13.82 3.87 -6.18
N GLY A 94 -12.60 4.18 -5.74
CA GLY A 94 -12.11 5.55 -5.67
C GLY A 94 -11.87 6.13 -7.07
N VAL A 95 -11.85 7.46 -7.16
CA VAL A 95 -11.71 8.19 -8.43
C VAL A 95 -10.36 8.89 -8.47
N VAL A 96 -9.56 8.62 -9.50
CA VAL A 96 -8.31 9.33 -9.81
C VAL A 96 -8.61 10.51 -10.71
N LEU A 97 -8.10 11.70 -10.39
CA LEU A 97 -8.20 12.87 -11.26
C LEU A 97 -6.85 13.09 -11.96
N ASP A 98 -6.88 13.16 -13.29
CA ASP A 98 -5.74 13.58 -14.12
C ASP A 98 -6.12 14.79 -14.98
N PRO A 99 -5.74 16.02 -14.58
CA PRO A 99 -6.07 17.22 -15.35
C PRO A 99 -5.28 17.36 -16.66
N PHE A 100 -4.28 16.49 -16.92
CA PHE A 100 -3.43 16.53 -18.11
C PHE A 100 -3.26 15.11 -18.69
N GLY A 101 -4.40 14.52 -19.07
CA GLY A 101 -4.54 13.10 -19.37
C GLY A 101 -3.67 12.59 -20.51
N GLY A 102 -3.30 13.43 -21.49
CA GLY A 102 -2.58 13.02 -22.69
C GLY A 102 -3.23 11.80 -23.35
N THR A 103 -2.43 10.78 -23.66
CA THR A 103 -2.90 9.47 -24.17
C THR A 103 -3.61 8.59 -23.12
N ASN A 104 -4.00 9.18 -22.00
CA ASN A 104 -4.74 8.60 -20.90
C ASN A 104 -4.03 7.42 -20.20
N THR A 105 -2.70 7.48 -20.07
CA THR A 105 -1.92 6.46 -19.35
C THR A 105 -2.40 6.31 -17.89
N THR A 106 -2.69 7.42 -17.21
CA THR A 106 -3.21 7.39 -15.82
C THR A 106 -4.52 6.63 -15.73
N GLY A 107 -5.48 6.88 -16.63
CA GLY A 107 -6.74 6.16 -16.67
C GLY A 107 -6.58 4.67 -16.96
N ARG A 108 -5.68 4.30 -17.88
CA ARG A 108 -5.36 2.89 -18.17
C ARG A 108 -4.82 2.17 -16.92
N VAL A 109 -3.93 2.82 -16.16
CA VAL A 109 -3.40 2.28 -14.89
C VAL A 109 -4.46 2.26 -13.79
N ALA A 110 -5.27 3.32 -13.65
CA ALA A 110 -6.37 3.35 -12.68
C ALA A 110 -7.34 2.18 -12.91
N ARG A 111 -7.72 1.94 -14.16
CA ARG A 111 -8.60 0.83 -14.57
C ARG A 111 -8.00 -0.54 -14.23
N SER A 112 -6.72 -0.77 -14.51
CA SER A 112 -6.07 -2.05 -14.20
C SER A 112 -6.00 -2.31 -12.69
N LEU A 113 -5.94 -1.24 -11.90
CA LEU A 113 -6.05 -1.27 -10.45
C LEU A 113 -7.51 -1.27 -9.96
N LYS A 114 -8.53 -1.33 -10.81
CA LYS A 114 -9.96 -1.26 -10.42
C LYS A 114 -10.32 0.04 -9.69
N ARG A 115 -9.77 1.16 -10.16
CA ARG A 115 -10.18 2.51 -9.79
C ARG A 115 -10.92 3.15 -10.96
N ASP A 116 -11.82 4.07 -10.64
CA ASP A 116 -12.38 4.98 -11.63
C ASP A 116 -11.41 6.15 -11.86
N TRP A 117 -11.59 6.88 -12.95
CA TRP A 117 -10.81 8.08 -13.23
C TRP A 117 -11.62 9.13 -13.99
N ILE A 118 -11.18 10.38 -13.85
CA ILE A 118 -11.60 11.51 -14.66
C ILE A 118 -10.32 12.11 -15.24
N ALA A 119 -10.28 12.27 -16.56
CA ALA A 119 -9.15 12.84 -17.25
C ALA A 119 -9.59 14.02 -18.13
N PHE A 120 -8.77 15.06 -18.18
CA PHE A 120 -8.93 16.20 -19.07
C PHE A 120 -7.65 16.37 -19.88
N ASP A 121 -7.78 16.76 -21.14
CA ASP A 121 -6.67 17.30 -21.91
C ASP A 121 -7.18 18.43 -22.81
N VAL A 122 -6.28 19.34 -23.17
CA VAL A 122 -6.56 20.47 -24.06
C VAL A 122 -6.41 20.09 -25.53
N SER A 123 -5.59 19.07 -25.82
CA SER A 123 -5.36 18.59 -27.18
C SER A 123 -6.49 17.68 -27.62
N GLU A 124 -7.20 18.10 -28.67
CA GLU A 124 -8.25 17.28 -29.30
C GLU A 124 -7.68 15.97 -29.88
N GLU A 125 -6.47 16.03 -30.46
CA GLU A 125 -5.76 14.87 -31.01
C GLU A 125 -5.57 13.73 -29.99
N TYR A 126 -5.39 14.06 -28.70
CA TYR A 126 -5.22 13.05 -27.66
C TYR A 126 -6.52 12.35 -27.26
N TYR A 127 -7.70 12.92 -27.55
CA TYR A 127 -8.97 12.22 -27.32
C TYR A 127 -9.24 11.11 -28.34
N GLU A 128 -8.62 11.19 -29.52
CA GLU A 128 -8.81 10.22 -30.59
C GLU A 128 -7.92 8.96 -30.46
N ILE A 129 -7.04 8.91 -29.44
CA ILE A 129 -6.01 7.85 -29.21
C ILE A 129 -6.33 6.98 -27.99
#